data_AF-A0A6G8QBS5-F1
#
_entry.id   AF-A0A6G8QBS5-F1
#
_cell.length_a   1.000
_cell.length_b   1.000
_cell.length_c   1.000
_cell.angle_alpha   90.00
_cell.angle_beta   90.00
_cell.angle_gamma   90.00
#
_symmetry.space_group_name_H-M   'P 1'
#
loop_
_entity.id
_entity.type
_entity.pdbx_description
1 polymer ?
#
loop_
_entity_poly.entity_id
_entity_poly.type
_entity_poly.pdbx_seq_one_letter_code
_entity_poly.pdbx_strand_id
1 'polypeptide(L)'
;MQGRNGRDDRTLGELFSELARETSTLVRQEVNLAKTEMGQKASRVGKDVGFLAAGGVLAYAGLLAILAGLIVLLGQVIPMWLSALLVGLVVAAVGYFLIKKGLDALKREDLAPRQTIETLKEDQQWIKDQAK
;
A
#
# COMPACT_ATOMS: atom_id res chain seq x y z
N MET A 1 -0.23 59.58 43.12
CA MET A 1 -0.80 59.04 41.85
C MET A 1 0.16 57.99 41.32
N GLN A 2 -0.40 56.89 40.80
CA GLN A 2 0.16 55.53 40.76
C GLN A 2 1.54 55.41 40.07
N GLY A 3 2.45 54.68 40.75
CA GLY A 3 3.76 54.33 40.25
C GLY A 3 3.66 53.27 39.14
N ARG A 4 4.21 53.62 37.97
CA ARG A 4 4.61 52.68 36.94
C ARG A 4 5.75 51.83 37.50
N ASN A 5 5.53 50.54 37.73
CA ASN A 5 6.64 49.58 37.80
C ASN A 5 6.11 48.15 37.60
N GLY A 6 6.76 47.40 36.71
CA GLY A 6 6.40 46.02 36.38
C GLY A 6 6.42 45.67 34.89
N ARG A 7 7.02 46.52 34.05
CA ARG A 7 7.50 46.10 32.73
C ARG A 7 9.01 46.01 32.80
N ASP A 8 9.56 44.94 32.23
CA ASP A 8 10.98 44.64 32.06
C ASP A 8 11.61 43.87 33.22
N ASP A 9 11.38 42.55 33.19
CA ASP A 9 12.42 41.52 33.33
C ASP A 9 11.75 40.16 33.11
N ARG A 10 11.35 39.89 31.85
CA ARG A 10 11.02 38.50 31.48
C ARG A 10 12.31 37.70 31.65
N THR A 11 12.29 36.77 32.59
CA THR A 11 13.49 35.97 32.86
C THR A 11 13.78 35.05 31.66
N LEU A 12 15.05 34.75 31.38
CA LEU A 12 15.42 33.79 30.32
C LEU A 12 14.73 32.42 30.49
N GLY A 13 14.37 32.08 31.73
CA GLY A 13 13.57 30.89 32.05
C GLY A 13 12.13 30.94 31.54
N GLU A 14 11.48 32.12 31.55
CA GLU A 14 10.13 32.27 30.98
C GLU A 14 10.14 32.12 29.46
N LEU A 15 11.11 32.71 28.77
CA LEU A 15 11.26 32.59 27.30
C LEU A 15 11.51 31.15 26.88
N PHE A 16 12.36 30.42 27.60
CA PHE A 16 12.59 29.00 27.34
C PHE A 16 11.34 28.16 27.60
N SER A 17 10.61 28.47 28.68
CA SER A 17 9.36 27.78 29.01
C SER A 17 8.25 28.05 27.98
N GLU A 18 8.20 29.26 27.42
CA GLU A 18 7.30 29.67 26.33
C GLU A 18 7.65 28.94 25.02
N LEU A 19 8.93 28.95 24.61
CA LEU A 19 9.40 28.22 23.43
C LEU A 19 9.16 26.70 23.53
N ALA A 20 9.38 26.11 24.72
CA ALA A 20 9.10 24.70 24.95
C ALA A 20 7.59 24.38 24.82
N ARG A 21 6.72 25.29 25.26
CA ARG A 21 5.26 25.17 25.09
C ARG A 21 4.85 25.32 23.63
N GLU A 22 5.42 26.28 22.90
CA GLU A 22 5.16 26.48 21.47
C GLU A 22 5.62 25.27 20.65
N THR A 23 6.82 24.76 20.92
CA THR A 23 7.35 23.56 20.27
C THR A 23 6.47 22.34 20.54
N SER A 24 6.05 22.13 21.80
CA SER A 24 5.10 21.07 22.16
C SER A 24 3.75 21.21 21.44
N THR A 25 3.30 22.45 21.24
CA THR A 25 2.07 22.77 20.51
C THR A 25 2.21 22.47 19.02
N LEU A 26 3.30 22.88 18.39
CA LEU A 26 3.62 22.57 17.00
C LEU A 26 3.70 21.06 16.75
N VAL A 27 4.41 20.32 17.61
CA VAL A 27 4.50 18.85 17.50
C VAL A 27 3.11 18.21 17.58
N ARG A 28 2.25 18.67 18.50
CA ARG A 28 0.87 18.18 18.60
C ARG A 28 0.05 18.51 17.34
N GLN A 29 0.23 19.70 16.77
CA GLN A 29 -0.45 20.11 15.54
C GLN A 29 -0.01 19.25 14.35
N GLU A 30 1.29 19.01 14.21
CA GLU A 30 1.85 18.18 13.13
C GLU A 30 1.34 16.74 13.23
N VAL A 31 1.29 16.18 14.46
CA VAL A 31 0.70 14.86 14.71
C VAL A 31 -0.79 14.84 14.34
N ASN A 32 -1.55 15.89 14.67
CA ASN A 32 -2.97 15.98 14.34
C ASN A 32 -3.20 16.15 12.84
N LEU A 33 -2.34 16.90 12.16
CA LEU A 33 -2.36 17.07 10.71
C LEU A 33 -2.05 15.76 10.00
N ALA A 34 -0.96 15.09 10.40
CA ALA A 34 -0.58 13.78 9.88
C ALA A 34 -1.69 12.75 10.09
N LYS A 35 -2.33 12.71 11.27
CA LYS A 35 -3.49 11.84 11.53
C LYS A 35 -4.66 12.14 10.59
N THR A 36 -4.96 13.41 10.36
CA THR A 36 -6.03 13.83 9.45
C THR A 36 -5.74 13.41 8.01
N GLU A 37 -4.53 13.70 7.52
CA GLU A 37 -4.12 13.36 6.16
C GLU A 37 -4.06 11.85 5.94
N MET A 38 -3.50 11.11 6.89
CA MET A 38 -3.49 9.65 6.86
C MET A 38 -4.90 9.07 6.88
N GLY A 39 -5.81 9.61 7.71
CA GLY A 39 -7.21 9.19 7.76
C GLY A 39 -7.93 9.42 6.43
N GLN A 40 -7.73 10.56 5.79
CA GLN A 40 -8.31 10.86 4.47
C GLN A 40 -7.74 9.96 3.38
N LYS A 41 -6.41 9.73 3.36
CA LYS A 41 -5.77 8.79 2.43
C LYS A 41 -6.28 7.36 2.65
N ALA A 42 -6.33 6.90 3.89
CA ALA A 42 -6.84 5.58 4.24
C ALA A 42 -8.31 5.39 3.85
N SER A 43 -9.16 6.39 4.06
CA SER A 43 -10.56 6.35 3.66
C SER A 43 -10.72 6.26 2.14
N ARG A 44 -9.97 7.06 1.38
CA ARG A 44 -10.01 7.05 -0.09
C ARG A 44 -9.49 5.71 -0.64
N VAL A 45 -8.31 5.29 -0.23
CA VAL A 45 -7.72 4.00 -0.64
C VAL A 45 -8.61 2.84 -0.22
N GLY A 46 -9.16 2.87 1.01
CA GLY A 46 -10.05 1.84 1.52
C GLY A 46 -11.34 1.71 0.71
N LYS A 47 -11.92 2.83 0.27
CA LYS A 47 -13.10 2.82 -0.62
C LYS A 47 -12.77 2.20 -1.98
N ASP A 48 -11.64 2.59 -2.58
CA ASP A 48 -11.23 2.09 -3.90
C ASP A 48 -10.89 0.60 -3.86
N VAL A 49 -10.17 0.15 -2.82
CA VAL A 49 -9.90 -1.26 -2.54
C VAL A 49 -11.20 -2.03 -2.31
N GLY A 50 -12.17 -1.43 -1.60
CA GLY A 50 -13.49 -2.01 -1.38
C GLY A 50 -14.25 -2.27 -2.69
N PHE A 51 -14.27 -1.29 -3.60
CA PHE A 51 -14.87 -1.47 -4.92
C PHE A 51 -14.14 -2.51 -5.77
N LEU A 52 -12.80 -2.52 -5.76
CA LEU A 52 -12.01 -3.53 -6.47
C LEU A 52 -12.29 -4.94 -5.93
N ALA A 53 -12.38 -5.11 -4.61
CA ALA A 53 -12.70 -6.39 -4.00
C ALA A 53 -14.12 -6.85 -4.38
N ALA A 54 -15.13 -5.99 -4.22
CA ALA A 54 -16.52 -6.31 -4.57
C ALA A 54 -16.68 -6.61 -6.06
N GLY A 55 -16.09 -5.77 -6.91
CA GLY A 55 -16.08 -5.96 -8.36
C GLY A 55 -15.36 -7.25 -8.76
N GLY A 56 -14.23 -7.57 -8.13
CA GLY A 56 -13.51 -8.81 -8.35
C GLY A 56 -14.33 -10.05 -8.00
N VAL A 57 -15.03 -10.05 -6.87
CA VAL A 57 -15.94 -11.15 -6.48
C VAL A 57 -17.08 -11.31 -7.47
N LEU A 58 -17.72 -10.21 -7.88
CA LEU A 58 -18.81 -10.25 -8.86
C LEU A 58 -18.32 -10.71 -10.24
N ALA A 59 -17.18 -10.21 -10.71
CA ALA A 59 -16.57 -10.62 -11.97
C ALA A 59 -16.21 -12.12 -11.94
N TYR A 60 -15.68 -12.62 -10.82
CA TYR A 60 -15.39 -14.04 -10.64
C TYR A 60 -16.67 -14.90 -10.68
N ALA A 61 -17.73 -14.49 -9.98
CA ALA A 61 -19.02 -15.18 -10.04
C ALA A 61 -19.62 -15.18 -11.45
N GLY A 62 -19.55 -14.04 -12.15
CA GLY A 62 -19.99 -13.93 -13.55
C GLY A 62 -19.19 -14.83 -14.49
N LEU A 63 -17.87 -14.92 -14.30
CA LEU A 63 -17.02 -15.85 -15.05
C LEU A 63 -17.46 -17.30 -14.84
N LEU A 64 -17.70 -17.72 -13.60
CA LEU A 64 -18.19 -19.07 -13.30
C LEU A 64 -19.54 -19.35 -13.98
N ALA A 65 -20.46 -18.39 -13.97
CA ALA A 65 -21.75 -18.51 -14.65
C ALA A 65 -21.60 -18.65 -16.17
N ILE A 66 -20.69 -17.88 -16.79
CA ILE A 66 -20.37 -17.99 -18.22
C ILE A 66 -19.77 -19.36 -18.54
N LEU A 67 -18.81 -19.83 -17.73
CA LEU A 67 -18.19 -21.15 -17.93
C LEU A 67 -19.24 -22.27 -17.81
N ALA A 68 -20.12 -22.22 -16.81
CA ALA A 68 -21.22 -23.16 -16.68
C ALA A 68 -22.15 -23.10 -17.92
N GLY A 69 -22.48 -21.90 -18.39
CA GLY A 69 -23.25 -21.70 -19.62
C GLY A 69 -22.59 -22.32 -20.85
N LEU A 70 -21.28 -22.13 -21.03
CA LEU A 70 -20.53 -22.74 -22.12
C LEU A 70 -20.53 -24.27 -22.04
N ILE A 71 -20.39 -24.82 -20.84
CA ILE A 71 -20.47 -26.27 -20.61
C ILE A 71 -21.85 -26.82 -20.99
N VAL A 72 -22.91 -26.15 -20.57
CA VAL A 72 -24.29 -26.54 -20.90
C VAL A 72 -24.56 -26.41 -22.40
N LEU A 73 -24.10 -25.32 -23.02
CA LEU A 73 -24.28 -25.04 -24.44
C LEU A 73 -23.59 -26.10 -25.30
N LEU A 74 -22.32 -26.38 -25.04
CA LEU A 74 -21.57 -27.41 -25.76
C LEU A 74 -22.10 -28.82 -25.43
N GLY A 75 -22.64 -29.01 -24.22
CA GLY A 75 -23.34 -30.21 -23.79
C GLY A 75 -24.62 -30.55 -24.58
N GLN A 76 -25.14 -29.61 -25.39
CA GLN A 76 -26.24 -29.90 -26.33
C GLN A 76 -25.76 -30.69 -27.55
N VAL A 77 -24.46 -30.66 -27.85
CA VAL A 77 -23.86 -31.28 -29.04
C VAL A 77 -23.07 -32.53 -28.70
N ILE A 78 -22.47 -32.57 -27.50
CA ILE A 78 -21.63 -33.68 -27.00
C ILE A 78 -22.02 -34.06 -25.56
N PRO A 79 -21.63 -35.25 -25.06
CA PRO A 79 -21.86 -35.63 -23.66
C PRO A 79 -21.37 -34.58 -22.67
N MET A 80 -22.18 -34.30 -21.65
CA MET A 80 -21.93 -33.20 -20.71
C MET A 80 -20.57 -33.29 -20.00
N TRP A 81 -20.09 -34.50 -19.70
CA TRP A 81 -18.78 -34.71 -19.09
C TRP A 81 -17.62 -34.33 -20.03
N LEU A 82 -17.74 -34.59 -21.35
CA LEU A 82 -16.74 -34.18 -22.35
C LEU A 82 -16.75 -32.67 -22.54
N SER A 83 -17.93 -32.06 -22.54
CA SER A 83 -18.08 -30.60 -22.59
C SER A 83 -17.34 -29.91 -21.43
N ALA A 84 -17.56 -30.39 -20.20
CA ALA A 84 -16.88 -29.89 -19.02
C ALA A 84 -15.35 -30.03 -19.12
N LEU A 85 -14.86 -31.17 -19.61
CA LEU A 85 -13.42 -31.40 -19.80
C LEU A 85 -12.81 -30.47 -20.86
N LEU A 86 -13.48 -30.27 -22.00
CA LEU A 86 -12.97 -29.40 -23.07
C LEU A 86 -12.92 -27.94 -22.64
N VAL A 87 -14.00 -27.43 -22.05
CA VAL A 87 -14.04 -26.05 -21.53
C VAL A 87 -13.00 -25.88 -20.42
N GLY A 88 -12.92 -26.84 -19.50
CA GLY A 88 -11.93 -26.86 -18.42
C GLY A 88 -10.49 -26.84 -18.95
N LEU A 89 -10.19 -27.62 -19.99
CA LEU A 89 -8.86 -27.67 -20.60
C LEU A 89 -8.48 -26.32 -21.23
N VAL A 90 -9.41 -25.68 -21.94
CA VAL A 90 -9.18 -24.35 -22.54
C VAL A 90 -8.91 -23.31 -21.46
N VAL A 91 -9.72 -23.29 -20.39
CA VAL A 91 -9.53 -22.36 -19.27
C VAL A 91 -8.21 -22.62 -18.54
N ALA A 92 -7.85 -23.89 -18.31
CA ALA A 92 -6.59 -24.26 -17.69
C ALA A 92 -5.38 -23.84 -18.53
N ALA A 93 -5.45 -23.99 -19.85
CA ALA A 93 -4.40 -23.53 -20.77
C ALA A 93 -4.23 -22.00 -20.69
N VAL A 94 -5.32 -21.24 -20.77
CA VAL A 94 -5.28 -19.76 -20.63
C VAL A 94 -4.70 -19.37 -19.26
N GLY A 95 -5.15 -20.02 -18.19
CA GLY A 95 -4.65 -19.80 -16.83
C GLY A 95 -3.14 -20.06 -16.72
N TYR A 96 -2.65 -21.17 -17.29
CA TYR A 96 -1.23 -21.48 -17.35
C TYR A 96 -0.42 -20.39 -18.07
N PHE A 97 -0.90 -19.90 -19.23
CA PHE A 97 -0.24 -18.82 -19.96
C PHE A 97 -0.19 -17.51 -19.17
N LEU A 98 -1.27 -17.14 -18.48
CA LEU A 98 -1.32 -15.93 -17.65
C LEU A 98 -0.36 -16.04 -16.45
N ILE A 99 -0.35 -17.18 -15.75
CA ILE A 99 0.58 -17.45 -14.64
C ILE A 99 2.02 -17.36 -15.14
N LYS A 100 2.34 -18.02 -16.25
CA LYS A 100 3.68 -17.98 -16.84
C LYS A 100 4.10 -16.56 -17.17
N LYS A 101 3.24 -15.78 -17.82
CA LYS A 101 3.52 -14.37 -18.15
C LYS A 101 3.74 -13.52 -16.90
N GLY A 102 2.94 -13.73 -15.84
CA GLY A 102 3.12 -13.04 -14.57
C GLY A 102 4.43 -13.39 -13.89
N LEU A 103 4.78 -14.68 -13.81
CA LEU A 103 6.06 -15.14 -13.28
C LEU A 103 7.24 -14.59 -14.08
N ASP A 104 7.13 -14.56 -15.41
CA ASP A 104 8.17 -14.02 -16.28
C ASP A 104 8.33 -12.49 -16.10
N ALA A 105 7.24 -11.76 -15.87
CA ALA A 105 7.30 -10.33 -15.54
C ALA A 105 8.03 -10.09 -14.21
N LEU A 106 7.68 -10.84 -13.16
CA LEU A 106 8.33 -10.75 -11.84
C LEU A 106 9.82 -11.12 -11.88
N LYS A 107 10.22 -12.04 -12.76
CA LYS A 107 11.64 -12.41 -12.95
C LYS A 107 12.44 -11.36 -13.70
N ARG A 108 11.80 -10.55 -14.55
CA ARG A 108 12.45 -9.50 -15.35
C ARG A 108 12.62 -8.21 -14.56
N GLU A 109 11.76 -7.95 -13.59
CA GLU A 109 11.96 -6.87 -12.65
C GLU A 109 13.02 -7.28 -11.61
N ASP A 110 14.07 -6.48 -11.51
CA ASP A 110 15.06 -6.58 -10.46
C ASP A 110 14.44 -6.00 -9.18
N LEU A 111 13.59 -6.80 -8.53
CA LEU A 111 12.81 -6.39 -7.35
C LEU A 111 13.70 -6.06 -6.14
N ALA A 112 15.00 -6.38 -6.20
CA ALA A 112 15.97 -5.97 -5.20
C ALA A 112 16.37 -4.50 -5.43
N PRO A 113 16.16 -3.60 -4.45
CA PRO A 113 16.59 -2.21 -4.57
C PRO A 113 18.12 -2.14 -4.43
N ARG A 114 18.83 -2.44 -5.53
CA ARG A 114 20.30 -2.59 -5.54
C ARG A 114 21.01 -1.35 -5.01
N GLN A 115 20.55 -0.17 -5.40
CA GLN A 115 21.12 1.10 -4.90
C GLN A 115 20.99 1.23 -3.38
N THR A 116 19.83 0.85 -2.81
CA THR A 116 19.63 0.87 -1.35
C THR A 116 20.50 -0.17 -0.64
N ILE A 117 20.69 -1.35 -1.26
CA ILE A 117 21.56 -2.39 -0.71
C ILE A 117 23.04 -1.95 -0.78
N GLU A 118 23.42 -1.21 -1.82
CA GLU A 118 24.77 -0.71 -2.04
C GLU A 118 25.11 0.42 -1.06
N THR A 119 24.23 1.40 -0.87
CA THR A 119 24.42 2.44 0.16
C THR A 119 24.49 1.86 1.57
N LEU A 120 23.66 0.87 1.91
CA LEU A 120 23.75 0.19 3.21
C LEU A 120 25.07 -0.57 3.42
N LYS A 121 25.70 -1.07 2.35
CA LYS A 121 27.03 -1.70 2.42
C LYS A 121 28.14 -0.68 2.61
N GLU A 122 28.06 0.46 1.91
CA GLU A 122 28.99 1.58 2.09
C GLU A 122 28.92 2.13 3.52
N ASP A 123 27.70 2.33 4.05
CA ASP A 123 27.49 2.77 5.43
C ASP A 123 28.10 1.78 6.44
N GLN A 124 27.94 0.47 6.21
CA GLN A 124 28.59 -0.55 7.05
C GLN A 124 30.11 -0.51 6.99
N GLN A 125 30.68 -0.26 5.80
CA GLN A 125 32.13 -0.16 5.64
C GLN A 125 32.67 1.09 6.34
N TRP A 126 32.01 2.23 6.16
CA TRP A 126 32.39 3.49 6.83
C TRP A 126 32.37 3.37 8.36
N ILE A 127 31.35 2.70 8.93
CA ILE A 127 31.28 2.46 10.39
C ILE A 127 32.41 1.54 10.86
N LYS A 128 32.79 0.52 10.09
CA LYS A 128 33.91 -0.39 10.43
C LYS A 128 35.26 0.31 10.37
N ASP A 129 35.45 1.21 9.41
CA ASP A 129 36.70 1.96 9.25
C ASP A 129 36.87 3.03 10.34
N GLN A 130 35.77 3.62 10.84
CA GLN A 130 35.79 4.55 11.98
C GLN A 130 36.01 3.87 13.35
N ALA A 131 35.68 2.58 13.46
CA ALA A 131 35.83 1.81 14.69
C ALA A 131 37.23 1.18 14.87
N LYS A 132 38.14 1.44 13.93
CA LYS A 132 39.49 0.87 13.87
C LYS A 132 40.55 1.94 14.10
#